data_AF-A0A832M2E9-F1
#
_entry.id   AF-A0A832M2E9-F1
#
_cell.length_a   1.000
_cell.length_b   1.000
_cell.length_c   1.000
_cell.angle_alpha   90.00
_cell.angle_beta   90.00
_cell.angle_gamma   90.00
#
_symmetry.space_group_name_H-M   'P 1'
#
loop_
_entity.id
_entity.type
_entity.pdbx_description
1 polymer ?
#
loop_
_entity_poly.entity_id
_entity_poly.type
_entity_poly.pdbx_seq_one_letter_code
_entity_poly.pdbx_strand_id
1 'polypeptide(L)'
;MIVITHDTDLLARFAGRVIVLEGGVVVRDGPAREVLRDVDFLRARGFTPTQLQILASRLKAPAPTPSAVAEAVVKVWVSRRH
;
A
#
# COMPACT_ATOMS: atom_id res chain seq x y z
N MET A 1 5.32 -13.97 -15.30
CA MET A 1 5.75 -14.52 -13.99
C MET A 1 4.56 -14.49 -13.05
N ILE A 2 4.32 -15.56 -12.29
CA ILE A 2 3.30 -15.61 -11.23
C ILE A 2 4.03 -15.95 -9.94
N VAL A 3 3.75 -15.19 -8.88
CA VAL A 3 4.31 -15.39 -7.54
C VAL A 3 3.16 -15.42 -6.55
N ILE A 4 3.17 -16.41 -5.66
CA ILE A 4 2.21 -16.53 -4.56
C ILE A 4 2.97 -16.24 -3.27
N THR A 5 2.60 -15.17 -2.58
CA THR A 5 3.23 -14.76 -1.32
C THR A 5 2.25 -13.95 -0.48
N HIS A 6 2.50 -13.91 0.83
CA HIS A 6 1.85 -12.99 1.77
C HIS A 6 2.71 -11.75 2.05
N ASP A 7 3.93 -11.70 1.51
CA ASP A 7 4.85 -10.57 1.66
C ASP A 7 4.42 -9.39 0.77
N THR A 8 3.80 -8.40 1.40
CA THR A 8 3.32 -7.20 0.71
C THR A 8 4.44 -6.27 0.25
N ASP A 9 5.64 -6.33 0.84
CA ASP A 9 6.79 -5.53 0.40
C ASP A 9 7.35 -6.06 -0.93
N LEU A 10 7.46 -7.40 -1.04
CA LEU A 10 7.82 -8.05 -2.28
C LEU A 10 6.81 -7.74 -3.39
N LEU A 11 5.51 -7.81 -3.09
CA LEU A 11 4.46 -7.44 -4.06
C LEU A 11 4.54 -5.96 -4.47
N ALA A 12 4.76 -5.05 -3.52
CA ALA A 12 4.86 -3.62 -3.79
C ALA A 12 6.01 -3.25 -4.72
N ARG A 13 7.12 -4.00 -4.67
CA ARG A 13 8.31 -3.75 -5.49
C ARG A 13 8.23 -4.36 -6.88
N PHE A 14 7.66 -5.55 -7.02
CA PHE A 14 7.83 -6.36 -8.24
C PHE A 14 6.52 -6.70 -8.95
N ALA A 15 5.36 -6.59 -8.30
CA ALA A 15 4.09 -6.96 -8.92
C ALA A 15 3.47 -5.77 -9.69
N GLY A 16 3.02 -6.02 -10.92
CA GLY A 16 2.19 -5.08 -11.67
C GLY A 16 0.70 -5.18 -11.31
N ARG A 17 0.23 -6.40 -11.03
CA ARG A 17 -1.15 -6.76 -10.71
C ARG A 17 -1.15 -7.72 -9.52
N VAL A 18 -2.12 -7.57 -8.62
CA VAL A 18 -2.32 -8.42 -7.45
C VAL A 18 -3.74 -8.97 -7.49
N ILE A 19 -3.87 -10.26 -7.22
CA ILE A 19 -5.14 -10.94 -7.00
C ILE A 19 -5.13 -11.44 -5.56
N VAL A 20 -6.16 -11.09 -4.80
CA VAL A 20 -6.34 -11.56 -3.41
C VAL A 20 -7.45 -12.58 -3.39
N LEU A 21 -7.14 -13.76 -2.86
CA LEU A 21 -8.06 -14.87 -2.70
C LEU A 21 -8.41 -15.03 -1.22
N GLU A 22 -9.69 -15.24 -0.93
CA GLU A 22 -10.22 -15.50 0.41
C GLU A 22 -11.30 -16.57 0.30
N GLY A 23 -11.20 -17.67 1.04
CA GLY A 23 -12.21 -18.74 0.99
C GLY A 23 -12.46 -19.35 -0.41
N GLY A 24 -11.47 -19.32 -1.30
CA GLY A 24 -11.60 -19.82 -2.67
C GLY A 24 -12.21 -18.83 -3.66
N VAL A 25 -12.54 -17.59 -3.24
CA VAL A 25 -13.06 -16.54 -4.12
C VAL A 25 -12.06 -15.40 -4.29
N VAL A 26 -12.08 -14.75 -5.46
CA VAL A 26 -11.31 -13.53 -5.71
C VAL A 26 -12.01 -12.36 -5.03
N VAL A 27 -11.38 -11.78 -4.02
CA VAL A 27 -11.91 -10.62 -3.28
C VAL A 27 -11.32 -9.29 -3.76
N ARG A 28 -10.14 -9.33 -4.39
CA ARG A 28 -9.54 -8.19 -5.09
C ARG A 28 -8.80 -8.66 -6.33
N ASP A 29 -8.84 -7.83 -7.36
CA ASP A 29 -8.08 -7.98 -8.57
C ASP A 29 -7.79 -6.59 -9.14
N GLY A 30 -6.52 -6.22 -9.24
CA GLY A 30 -6.16 -4.91 -9.77
C GLY A 30 -4.67 -4.60 -9.69
N PRO A 31 -4.28 -3.36 -10.04
CA PRO A 31 -2.90 -2.91 -9.96
C PRO A 31 -2.36 -3.03 -8.53
N ALA A 32 -1.13 -3.52 -8.38
CA ALA A 32 -0.52 -3.74 -7.05
C ALA A 32 -0.55 -2.45 -6.20
N ARG A 33 -0.20 -1.31 -6.81
CA ARG A 33 -0.21 0.01 -6.17
C ARG A 33 -1.59 0.44 -5.62
N GLU A 34 -2.69 -0.06 -6.17
CA GLU A 34 -4.04 0.30 -5.76
C GLU A 34 -4.50 -0.63 -4.65
N VAL A 35 -4.33 -1.94 -4.84
CA VAL A 35 -4.70 -2.96 -3.85
C VAL A 35 -3.87 -2.82 -2.56
N LEU A 36 -2.55 -2.61 -2.68
CA LEU A 36 -1.64 -2.54 -1.54
C LEU A 36 -1.66 -1.19 -0.81
N ARG A 37 -2.35 -0.17 -1.34
CA ARG A 37 -2.51 1.13 -0.67
C ARG A 37 -3.64 1.13 0.36
N ASP A 38 -4.56 0.17 0.25
CA ASP A 38 -5.69 0.03 1.17
C ASP A 38 -5.24 -0.69 2.46
N VAL A 39 -4.68 0.10 3.39
CA VAL A 39 -4.14 -0.38 4.66
C VAL A 39 -5.21 -1.08 5.51
N ASP A 40 -6.45 -0.61 5.45
CA ASP A 40 -7.55 -1.19 6.23
C ASP A 40 -7.98 -2.53 5.65
N PHE A 41 -8.07 -2.63 4.32
CA PHE A 41 -8.30 -3.91 3.63
C PHE A 41 -7.22 -4.94 3.97
N LEU A 42 -5.95 -4.54 3.95
CA LEU A 42 -4.82 -5.41 4.28
C LEU A 42 -4.91 -5.93 5.72
N ARG A 43 -5.12 -5.05 6.69
CA ARG A 43 -5.24 -5.42 8.11
C ARG A 43 -6.42 -6.34 8.39
N ALA A 44 -7.58 -6.04 7.79
CA ALA A 44 -8.78 -6.85 7.96
C ALA A 44 -8.60 -8.31 7.49
N ARG A 45 -7.56 -8.59 6.68
CA ARG A 45 -7.28 -9.90 6.08
C ARG A 45 -5.95 -10.50 6.56
N GLY A 46 -5.42 -10.00 7.68
CA GLY A 46 -4.23 -10.57 8.31
C GLY A 46 -2.91 -10.22 7.64
N PHE A 47 -2.90 -9.32 6.65
CA PHE A 47 -1.64 -8.76 6.14
C PHE A 47 -1.10 -7.72 7.12
N THR A 48 0.22 -7.69 7.27
CA THR A 48 0.92 -6.66 8.04
C THR A 48 1.43 -5.58 7.08
N PRO A 49 0.79 -4.40 7.01
CA PRO A 49 1.26 -3.32 6.14
C PRO A 49 2.61 -2.80 6.63
N THR A 50 3.48 -2.44 5.71
CA THR A 50 4.79 -1.86 6.02
C THR A 50 4.66 -0.47 6.64
N GLN A 51 5.72 -0.02 7.32
CA GLN A 51 5.77 1.33 7.89
C GLN A 51 5.55 2.41 6.82
N LEU A 52 6.07 2.19 5.60
CA LEU A 52 5.88 3.10 4.48
C LEU A 52 4.41 3.19 4.04
N GLN A 53 3.71 2.04 3.96
CA GLN A 53 2.27 2.00 3.64
C GLN A 53 1.43 2.69 4.73
N ILE A 54 1.75 2.45 6.01
CA ILE A 54 1.05 3.10 7.14
C ILE A 54 1.26 4.62 7.08
N LEU A 55 2.50 5.07 6.88
CA LEU A 55 2.82 6.49 6.83
C LEU A 55 2.17 7.17 5.62
N ALA A 56 2.21 6.54 4.45
CA ALA A 56 1.54 7.02 3.25
C ALA A 56 0.03 7.17 3.45
N SER A 57 -0.62 6.18 4.07
CA SER A 57 -2.05 6.24 4.41
C SER A 57 -2.36 7.39 5.38
N ARG A 58 -1.59 7.53 6.48
CA ARG A 58 -1.78 8.61 7.46
C ARG A 58 -1.60 10.01 6.88
N LEU A 59 -0.65 10.18 5.97
CA LEU A 59 -0.36 11.45 5.31
C LEU A 59 -1.24 11.69 4.07
N LYS A 60 -2.11 10.74 3.71
CA LYS A 60 -2.88 10.76 2.45
C LYS A 60 -1.99 10.96 1.23
N ALA A 61 -0.80 10.35 1.24
CA ALA A 61 0.13 10.39 0.12
C ALA A 61 -0.46 9.65 -1.10
N PRO A 62 -0.15 10.09 -2.34
CA PRO A 62 -0.76 9.50 -3.53
C PRO A 62 -0.34 8.04 -3.76
N ALA A 63 0.87 7.68 -3.31
CA ALA A 63 1.43 6.32 -3.41
C ALA A 63 2.29 5.98 -2.18
N PRO A 64 2.42 4.68 -1.83
CA PRO A 64 3.29 4.22 -0.76
C PRO A 64 4.75 4.09 -1.24
N THR A 65 5.31 5.17 -1.80
CA THR A 65 6.72 5.23 -2.25
C THR A 65 7.50 6.25 -1.41
N PRO A 66 8.83 6.09 -1.25
CA PRO A 66 9.63 7.03 -0.48
C PRO A 66 9.47 8.48 -0.95
N SER A 67 9.51 8.73 -2.27
CA SER A 67 9.36 10.09 -2.82
C SER A 67 7.98 10.69 -2.56
N ALA A 68 6.89 9.94 -2.81
CA ALA A 68 5.54 10.43 -2.58
C ALA A 68 5.27 10.74 -1.10
N VAL A 69 5.83 9.93 -0.19
CA VAL A 69 5.74 10.16 1.25
C VAL A 69 6.57 11.38 1.66
N ALA A 70 7.78 11.55 1.12
CA ALA A 70 8.63 12.70 1.40
C ALA A 70 7.94 14.02 0.98
N GLU A 71 7.35 14.06 -0.22
CA GLU A 71 6.57 15.21 -0.69
C GLU A 71 5.39 15.53 0.23
N ALA A 72 4.66 14.50 0.68
CA ALA A 72 3.55 14.67 1.61
C ALA A 72 4.00 15.21 2.98
N VAL A 73 5.15 14.76 3.50
CA VAL A 73 5.75 15.27 4.74
C VAL A 73 6.08 16.77 4.61
N VAL A 74 6.72 17.16 3.51
CA VAL A 74 7.05 18.58 3.24
C VAL A 74 5.79 19.42 3.22
N LYS A 75 4.74 18.97 2.53
CA LYS A 75 3.45 19.68 2.45
C LYS A 75 2.81 19.90 3.82
N VAL A 76 2.79 18.87 4.67
CA VAL A 76 2.24 18.95 6.04
C VAL A 76 3.06 19.88 6.92
N TRP A 77 4.38 19.89 6.74
CA TRP A 77 5.27 20.76 7.51
C TRP A 77 5.10 22.23 7.14
N VAL A 78 4.97 22.54 5.84
CA VAL A 78 4.71 23.91 5.36
C VAL A 78 3.37 24.43 5.90
N SER A 79 2.32 23.61 5.89
CA SER A 79 0.99 24.03 6.35
C SER A 79 0.87 24.26 7.87
N ARG A 80 1.84 23.80 8.67
CA ARG A 80 1.88 23.98 10.14
C ARG A 80 2.76 25.15 10.59
N ARG A 81 3.46 25.81 9.67
CA ARG A 81 4.31 26.99 9.94
C ARG A 81 3.61 28.31 9.61
N HIS A 82 2.31 28.29 9.39
CA HIS A 82 1.41 29.45 9.39
C HIS A 82 0.35 29.23 10.46
#